data_AF-A0AAV8WBY3-F1
#
_entry.id   AF-A0AAV8WBY3-F1
#
_cell.length_a   1.000
_cell.length_b   1.000
_cell.length_c   1.000
_cell.angle_alpha   90.00
_cell.angle_beta   90.00
_cell.angle_gamma   90.00
#
_symmetry.space_group_name_H-M   'P 1'
#
loop_
_entity.id
_entity.type
_entity.pdbx_description
1 polymer ?
#
loop_
_entity_poly.entity_id
_entity_poly.type
_entity_poly.pdbx_seq_one_letter_code
_entity_poly.pdbx_strand_id
1 'polypeptide(L)' 'MAKGKLAMWINNNLVLLVCVPLIVGVHYGWSKLQEVPYLVDQSQRNKEMPIIAAFKSFTNKLRESNKPIPQEPQEK' A
#
# COMPACT_ATOMS: atom_id res chain seq x y z
N MET A 1 -25.66 -24.58 -5.78
CA MET A 1 -24.95 -24.80 -4.49
C MET A 1 -23.80 -23.82 -4.19
N ALA A 2 -23.13 -23.22 -5.17
CA ALA A 2 -22.01 -22.28 -4.92
C ALA A 2 -22.43 -20.93 -4.29
N LYS A 3 -23.59 -20.37 -4.66
CA LYS A 3 -24.09 -19.07 -4.16
C LYS A 3 -24.30 -19.05 -2.63
N GLY A 4 -24.77 -20.14 -2.05
CA GLY A 4 -24.97 -20.25 -0.60
C GLY A 4 -23.66 -20.27 0.19
N LYS A 5 -22.61 -20.91 -0.35
CA LYS A 5 -21.28 -20.94 0.28
C LYS A 5 -20.62 -19.56 0.28
N LEU A 6 -20.79 -18.79 -0.80
CA LEU A 6 -20.25 -17.43 -0.88
C LEU A 6 -20.96 -16.48 0.09
N ALA A 7 -22.29 -16.54 0.18
CA ALA A 7 -23.05 -15.73 1.15
C ALA A 7 -22.65 -16.05 2.60
N MET A 8 -22.43 -17.33 2.92
CA MET A 8 -21.97 -17.75 4.25
C MET A 8 -20.55 -17.27 4.54
N TRP A 9 -19.66 -17.28 3.56
CA TRP A 9 -18.30 -16.74 3.71
C TRP A 9 -18.30 -15.23 3.93
N ILE A 10 -19.10 -14.47 3.18
CA ILE A 10 -19.23 -13.01 3.37
C ILE A 10 -19.80 -12.70 4.75
N ASN A 11 -20.82 -13.43 5.20
CA ASN A 11 -21.41 -13.23 6.53
C ASN A 11 -20.39 -13.50 7.65
N ASN A 12 -19.60 -14.57 7.52
CA ASN A 12 -18.59 -14.93 8.52
C ASN A 12 -17.40 -13.95 8.56
N ASN A 13 -17.14 -13.24 7.46
CA ASN A 13 -16.04 -12.28 7.34
C ASN A 13 -16.53 -10.82 7.25
N LEU A 14 -17.80 -10.56 7.52
CA LEU A 14 -18.43 -9.25 7.36
C LEU A 14 -17.72 -8.18 8.21
N VAL A 15 -17.36 -8.55 9.44
CA VAL A 15 -16.61 -7.66 10.35
C VAL A 15 -15.27 -7.29 9.75
N LEU A 16 -14.53 -8.25 9.17
CA LEU A 16 -13.26 -7.95 8.51
C LEU A 16 -13.46 -7.06 7.28
N LEU A 17 -14.46 -7.37 6.45
CA LEU A 17 -14.78 -6.59 5.25
C LEU A 17 -15.15 -5.14 5.57
N VAL A 18 -15.72 -4.87 6.75
CA VAL A 18 -16.08 -3.51 7.20
C VAL A 18 -14.93 -2.86 7.96
N CYS A 19 -14.25 -3.57 8.87
CA CYS A 19 -13.19 -3.03 9.71
C CYS A 19 -11.91 -2.72 8.91
N VAL A 20 -11.53 -3.54 7.93
CA VAL A 20 -10.33 -3.31 7.12
C VAL A 20 -10.38 -1.96 6.39
N PRO A 21 -11.41 -1.63 5.58
CA PRO A 21 -11.48 -0.31 4.95
C PRO A 21 -11.65 0.83 5.94
N LEU A 22 -12.29 0.60 7.10
CA LEU A 22 -12.38 1.60 8.17
C LEU A 22 -11.00 1.96 8.73
N ILE A 23 -10.20 0.95 9.09
CA ILE A 23 -8.84 1.13 9.62
C ILE A 23 -7.97 1.82 8.56
N VAL A 24 -8.03 1.38 7.31
CA VAL A 24 -7.31 2.02 6.19
C VAL A 24 -7.74 3.49 6.04
N GLY A 25 -9.04 3.77 6.14
CA GLY A 25 -9.58 5.13 6.09
C GLY A 25 -9.07 6.02 7.22
N VAL A 26 -9.01 5.51 8.45
CA VAL A 26 -8.45 6.23 9.61
C VAL A 26 -6.97 6.53 9.40
N HIS A 27 -6.17 5.56 8.94
CA HIS A 27 -4.75 5.78 8.65
C HIS A 27 -4.53 6.79 7.52
N TYR A 28 -5.35 6.73 6.46
CA TYR A 28 -5.30 7.69 5.37
C TYR A 28 -5.66 9.10 5.83
N GLY A 29 -6.77 9.23 6.58
CA GLY A 29 -7.21 10.50 7.15
C GLY A 29 -6.16 11.09 8.09
N TRP A 30 -5.55 10.27 8.94
CA TRP A 30 -4.44 10.68 9.81
C TRP A 30 -3.23 11.17 9.02
N SER A 31 -2.86 10.46 7.95
CA SER A 31 -1.76 10.88 7.06
C SER A 31 -2.05 12.20 6.37
N LYS A 32 -3.30 12.42 5.93
CA LYS A 32 -3.74 13.68 5.34
C LYS A 32 -3.78 14.85 6.32
N LEU A 33 -4.12 14.61 7.58
CA LEU A 33 -4.06 15.65 8.61
C LEU A 33 -2.62 16.14 8.85
N GLN A 34 -1.63 15.27 8.70
CA GLN A 34 -0.21 15.65 8.80
C GLN A 34 0.27 16.49 7.59
N GLU A 35 -0.45 16.48 6.47
CA GLU A 35 -0.15 17.32 5.31
C GLU A 35 -0.60 18.79 5.50
N VAL A 36 -1.38 19.11 6.53
CA VAL A 36 -1.89 20.47 6.80
C VAL A 36 -0.79 21.37 7.42
N PRO A 37 -0.36 22.45 6.74
CA PRO A 37 0.81 23.29 7.14
C PRO A 37 0.61 24.06 8.43
N TYR A 38 -0.63 24.19 8.87
CA TYR A 38 -0.99 24.87 10.08
C TYR A 38 -0.73 24.05 11.36
N LEU A 39 -0.70 22.70 11.26
CA LEU A 39 -0.60 21.80 12.41
C LEU A 39 0.77 21.11 12.54
N VAL A 40 1.62 21.16 11.51
CA VAL A 40 2.94 20.52 11.49
C VAL A 40 3.98 21.43 10.86
N ASP A 41 5.00 21.76 11.64
CA ASP A 41 6.17 22.56 11.25
C ASP A 41 6.80 22.02 9.95
N GLN A 42 7.07 22.90 8.98
CA GLN A 42 7.49 22.48 7.63
C GLN A 42 8.81 21.70 7.60
N SER A 43 9.64 21.87 8.63
CA SER A 43 10.89 21.16 8.81
C SER A 43 10.73 19.65 9.09
N GLN A 44 9.56 19.22 9.58
CA GLN A 44 9.29 17.82 9.98
C GLN A 44 8.47 17.04 8.94
N ARG A 45 7.86 17.74 7.98
CA ARG A 45 6.96 17.15 6.95
C ARG A 45 7.60 16.10 6.05
N ASN A 46 8.92 16.19 5.84
CA ASN A 46 9.67 15.33 4.93
C ASN A 46 10.31 14.12 5.61
N LYS A 47 10.05 13.90 6.90
CA LYS A 47 10.44 12.63 7.54
C LYS A 47 9.44 11.57 7.11
N GLU A 48 9.63 11.09 5.88
CA GLU A 48 8.86 10.01 5.28
C GLU A 48 8.60 8.95 6.34
N MET A 49 7.33 8.59 6.56
CA MET A 49 7.01 7.49 7.46
C MET A 49 7.83 6.27 7.00
N PRO A 50 8.63 5.64 7.86
CA PRO A 50 9.60 4.61 7.46
C PRO A 50 8.94 3.44 6.71
N ILE A 51 7.65 3.25 6.93
CA ILE A 51 6.80 2.26 6.24
C ILE A 51 6.63 2.61 4.74
N ILE A 52 6.44 3.88 4.38
CA ILE A 52 6.29 4.31 2.98
C ILE A 52 7.63 4.18 2.26
N ALA A 53 8.74 4.56 2.92
CA ALA A 53 10.09 4.37 2.39
C ALA A 53 10.44 2.87 2.20
N ALA A 54 10.06 2.03 3.16
CA ALA A 54 10.23 0.58 3.06
C ALA A 54 9.39 -0.01 1.91
N PHE A 55 8.15 0.45 1.75
CA PHE A 55 7.27 -0.01 0.66
C PHE A 55 7.81 0.40 -0.71
N LYS A 56 8.21 1.67 -0.89
CA LYS A 56 8.87 2.13 -2.13
C LYS A 56 10.11 1.31 -2.45
N SER A 57 10.95 1.05 -1.46
CA SER A 57 12.18 0.26 -1.62
C SER A 57 11.89 -1.19 -2.01
N PHE A 58 10.85 -1.78 -1.42
CA PHE A 58 10.41 -3.14 -1.73
C PHE A 58 9.82 -3.24 -3.14
N THR A 59 8.94 -2.31 -3.53
CA THR A 59 8.37 -2.26 -4.89
C THR A 59 9.43 -2.00 -5.96
N ASN A 60 10.45 -1.19 -5.66
CA ASN A 60 11.55 -0.94 -6.60
C ASN A 60 12.40 -2.19 -6.79
N LYS A 61 12.72 -2.93 -5.72
CA LYS A 61 13.46 -4.20 -5.81
C LYS A 61 12.68 -5.27 -6.60
N LEU A 62 11.38 -5.37 -6.40
CA LEU A 62 10.53 -6.29 -7.18
C LEU A 62 10.46 -5.90 -8.66
N ARG A 63 10.42 -4.59 -8.96
CA ARG A 63 10.43 -4.08 -10.33
C ARG A 63 11.76 -4.32 -11.04
N GLU A 64 12.88 -4.18 -10.35
CA GLU A 64 14.20 -4.50 -10.89
C GLU A 64 14.40 -6.01 -11.09
N SER A 65 13.86 -6.84 -10.20
CA SER A 65 13.89 -8.30 -10.37
C SER A 65 13.05 -8.80 -11.55
N ASN A 66 12.13 -7.98 -12.07
CA ASN A 66 11.29 -8.28 -13.22
C ASN A 66 11.69 -7.49 -14.48
N LYS A 67 12.86 -6.81 -14.47
CA LYS A 67 13.45 -6.32 -15.71
C LYS A 67 13.94 -7.53 -16.50
N PRO A 68 13.46 -7.76 -17.74
CA PRO A 68 14.10 -8.72 -18.62
C PRO A 68 15.55 -8.29 -18.83
N ILE A 69 16.48 -9.24 -18.68
CA ILE A 69 17.90 -9.10 -18.96
C ILE A 69 18.03 -8.47 -20.36
N PRO A 70 18.68 -7.31 -20.54
CA PRO A 70 19.02 -6.83 -21.87
C PRO A 70 19.88 -7.90 -22.54
N GLN A 71 19.38 -8.50 -23.62
CA GLN A 71 20.22 -9.38 -24.43
C GLN A 71 21.32 -8.51 -25.02
N GLU A 72 22.57 -8.75 -24.60
CA GLU A 72 23.73 -8.20 -25.27
C GLU A 72 23.66 -8.59 -26.76
N PRO A 73 23.80 -7.63 -27.70
CA PRO A 73 23.92 -7.97 -29.11
C PRO A 73 25.14 -8.86 -29.28
N GLN A 74 24.93 -10.11 -29.71
CA GLN A 74 25.99 -10.97 -30.21
C GLN A 74 26.55 -10.31 -31.48
N GLU A 75 27.68 -9.59 -31.32
CA GLU A 75 28.47 -9.12 -32.46
C GLU A 75 29.13 -10.33 -33.14
N LYS A 76 29.10 -10.27 -34.47
CA LYS A 76 29.22 -11.36 -35.44
C LYS A 76 30.65 -11.79 -35.71
#